data_AF-A0A077NFY0-F1
#
_entry.id   AF-A0A077NFY0-F1
#
_cell.length_a   1.000
_cell.length_b   1.000
_cell.length_c   1.000
_cell.angle_alpha   90.00
_cell.angle_beta   90.00
_cell.angle_gamma   90.00
#
_symmetry.space_group_name_H-M   'P 1'
#
loop_
_entity.id
_entity.type
_entity.pdbx_description
1 polymer ?
#
loop_
_entity_poly.entity_id
_entity_poly.type
_entity_poly.pdbx_seq_one_letter_code
_entity_poly.pdbx_strand_id
1 'polypeptide(L)'
;MNIKEINIYLSKLISNPKYSIKMYENPNKFMEIYHISQSSRGILIDFFRQNGSKFVNSSILQKTKRMDGLIMSLPNLYNYLNKDNFELEFEKYLINIDFNNEVKKNPIIESTFFCEHIIQKTGDDLLRTIALYEKEKNNLLKDKINFKLSGGGGFLPHQDHPAFTRFIKEEIFNIMIPVDDMNIANGCLYISKIPFKKKSIPHNSGQTLKSAYKNYHWIPIQAKL
;
A
#
# COMPACT_ATOMS: atom_id res chain seq x y z
N MET A 1 -10.33 11.05 -29.12
CA MET A 1 -9.92 11.81 -27.91
C MET A 1 -9.55 10.82 -26.80
N ASN A 2 -8.30 10.77 -26.36
CA ASN A 2 -7.88 9.81 -25.34
C ASN A 2 -8.10 10.37 -23.92
N ILE A 3 -9.36 10.46 -23.48
CA ILE A 3 -9.76 10.98 -22.16
C ILE A 3 -8.98 10.30 -21.03
N LYS A 4 -8.71 9.00 -21.18
CA LYS A 4 -7.96 8.21 -20.20
C LYS A 4 -6.55 8.75 -19.97
N GLU A 5 -5.85 9.14 -21.03
CA GLU A 5 -4.50 9.69 -20.95
C GLU A 5 -4.47 11.07 -20.30
N ILE A 6 -5.39 11.96 -20.66
CA ILE A 6 -5.55 13.27 -19.99
C ILE A 6 -5.78 13.09 -18.49
N ASN A 7 -6.67 12.18 -18.10
CA ASN A 7 -6.96 11.90 -16.69
C ASN A 7 -5.74 11.36 -15.93
N ILE A 8 -4.89 10.57 -16.59
CA ILE A 8 -3.63 10.09 -15.99
C ILE A 8 -2.70 11.27 -15.72
N TYR A 9 -2.50 12.18 -16.68
CA TYR A 9 -1.66 13.36 -16.47
C TYR A 9 -2.20 14.28 -15.39
N LEU A 10 -3.50 14.59 -15.41
CA LEU A 10 -4.13 15.41 -14.37
C LEU A 10 -4.00 14.75 -12.99
N SER A 11 -4.17 13.42 -12.89
CA SER A 11 -3.96 12.68 -11.64
C SER A 11 -2.52 12.75 -11.12
N LYS A 12 -1.53 12.76 -12.02
CA LYS A 12 -0.11 12.94 -11.64
C LYS A 12 0.16 14.37 -11.18
N LEU A 13 -0.30 15.36 -11.94
CA LEU A 13 -0.11 16.78 -11.64
C LEU A 13 -0.77 17.20 -10.32
N ILE A 14 -2.00 16.75 -10.05
CA ILE A 14 -2.70 17.09 -8.80
C ILE A 14 -2.01 16.48 -7.57
N SER A 15 -1.26 15.38 -7.76
CA SER A 15 -0.64 14.67 -6.67
C SER A 15 0.64 15.36 -6.18
N ASN A 16 1.32 16.16 -6.99
CA ASN A 16 2.58 16.79 -6.61
C ASN A 16 2.62 18.27 -7.07
N PRO A 17 2.57 19.24 -6.13
CA PRO A 17 2.58 20.66 -6.44
C PRO A 17 3.74 21.09 -7.34
N LYS A 18 4.94 20.52 -7.13
CA LYS A 18 6.14 20.76 -7.96
C LYS A 18 5.84 20.64 -9.45
N TYR A 19 5.05 19.66 -9.85
CA TYR A 19 4.72 19.42 -11.25
C TYR A 19 3.55 20.29 -11.72
N SER A 20 2.51 20.45 -10.92
CA SER A 20 1.38 21.33 -11.28
C SER A 20 1.80 22.80 -11.44
N ILE A 21 2.73 23.29 -10.61
CA ILE A 21 3.27 24.66 -10.68
C ILE A 21 4.06 24.82 -11.98
N LYS A 22 5.02 23.93 -12.25
CA LYS A 22 5.81 23.98 -13.49
C LYS A 22 4.95 23.88 -14.75
N MET A 23 3.91 23.04 -14.71
CA MET A 23 2.93 22.91 -15.79
C MET A 23 2.13 24.21 -15.99
N TYR A 24 1.76 24.90 -14.90
CA TYR A 24 1.03 26.17 -14.98
C TYR A 24 1.90 27.32 -15.47
N GLU A 25 3.15 27.42 -15.00
CA GLU A 25 4.09 28.49 -15.33
C GLU A 25 4.61 28.40 -16.77
N ASN A 26 4.96 27.19 -17.23
CA ASN A 26 5.48 27.00 -18.58
C ASN A 26 5.05 25.63 -19.16
N PRO A 27 3.81 25.52 -19.65
CA PRO A 27 3.25 24.26 -20.15
C PRO A 27 4.08 23.62 -21.28
N ASN A 28 4.59 24.43 -22.20
CA ASN A 28 5.35 23.94 -23.36
C ASN A 28 6.66 23.28 -22.92
N LYS A 29 7.44 23.97 -22.07
CA LYS A 29 8.69 23.44 -21.50
C LYS A 29 8.43 22.19 -20.65
N PHE A 30 7.36 22.20 -19.84
CA PHE A 30 6.99 21.04 -19.04
C PHE A 30 6.70 19.81 -19.90
N MET A 31 5.87 19.96 -20.93
CA MET A 31 5.49 18.86 -21.82
C MET A 31 6.64 18.34 -22.67
N GLU A 32 7.62 19.18 -22.97
CA GLU A 32 8.87 18.77 -23.62
C GLU A 32 9.72 17.90 -22.68
N ILE A 33 9.98 18.36 -21.46
CA ILE A 33 10.78 17.64 -20.45
C ILE A 33 10.18 16.27 -20.12
N TYR A 34 8.85 16.19 -20.02
CA TYR A 34 8.15 14.96 -19.63
C TYR A 34 7.54 14.19 -20.81
N HIS A 35 7.94 14.52 -22.04
CA HIS A 35 7.57 13.82 -23.27
C HIS A 35 6.06 13.58 -23.44
N ILE A 36 5.23 14.56 -23.08
CA ILE A 36 3.77 14.47 -23.19
C ILE A 36 3.35 14.49 -24.67
N SER A 37 2.48 13.55 -25.06
CA SER A 37 2.01 13.34 -26.44
C SER A 37 1.35 14.57 -27.05
N GLN A 38 1.60 14.83 -28.35
CA GLN A 38 1.06 16.00 -29.07
C GLN A 38 -0.47 16.08 -29.02
N SER A 39 -1.16 14.93 -29.08
CA SER A 39 -2.62 14.83 -28.99
C SER A 39 -3.18 15.30 -27.64
N SER A 40 -2.39 15.22 -26.56
CA SER A 40 -2.79 15.64 -25.21
C SER A 40 -2.41 17.09 -24.89
N ARG A 41 -1.41 17.66 -25.60
CA ARG A 41 -0.85 18.98 -25.27
C ARG A 41 -1.89 20.09 -25.33
N GLY A 42 -2.61 20.22 -26.46
CA GLY A 42 -3.59 21.29 -26.64
C GLY A 42 -4.65 21.30 -25.54
N ILE A 43 -5.21 20.13 -25.22
CA ILE A 43 -6.24 19.98 -24.18
C ILE A 43 -5.70 20.37 -22.80
N LEU A 44 -4.49 19.93 -22.44
CA LEU A 44 -3.90 20.26 -21.14
C LEU A 44 -3.55 21.76 -21.05
N ILE A 45 -3.08 22.38 -22.13
CA ILE A 45 -2.82 23.82 -22.19
C ILE A 45 -4.12 24.59 -21.96
N ASP A 46 -5.19 24.25 -22.69
CA ASP A 46 -6.47 24.94 -22.56
C ASP A 46 -7.08 24.74 -21.17
N PHE A 47 -6.97 23.54 -20.60
CA PHE A 47 -7.37 23.26 -19.22
C PHE A 47 -6.65 24.16 -18.21
N PHE A 48 -5.31 24.26 -18.28
CA PHE A 48 -4.52 25.09 -17.36
C PHE A 48 -4.71 26.59 -17.62
N ARG A 49 -4.99 27.02 -18.86
CA ARG A 49 -5.38 28.41 -19.14
C ARG A 49 -6.67 28.80 -18.43
N GLN A 50 -7.65 27.89 -18.39
CA GLN A 50 -8.95 28.14 -17.77
C GLN A 50 -8.97 27.91 -16.25
N ASN A 51 -8.20 26.92 -15.76
CA ASN A 51 -8.33 26.42 -14.38
C ASN A 51 -7.02 26.40 -13.59
N GLY A 52 -5.89 26.82 -14.16
CA GLY A 52 -4.55 26.55 -13.64
C GLY A 52 -4.31 26.98 -12.20
N SER A 53 -4.68 28.22 -11.84
CA SER A 53 -4.55 28.70 -10.46
C SER A 53 -5.35 27.85 -9.46
N LYS A 54 -6.61 27.53 -9.77
CA LYS A 54 -7.45 26.66 -8.92
C LYS A 54 -6.87 25.25 -8.82
N PHE A 55 -6.32 24.72 -9.91
CA PHE A 55 -5.71 23.41 -9.95
C PHE A 55 -4.43 23.34 -9.10
N VAL A 56 -3.56 24.35 -9.19
CA VAL A 56 -2.36 24.47 -8.35
C VAL A 56 -2.74 24.58 -6.86
N ASN A 57 -3.74 25.39 -6.51
CA ASN A 57 -4.21 25.47 -5.12
C ASN A 57 -4.76 24.12 -4.63
N SER A 58 -5.45 23.39 -5.52
CA SER A 58 -5.96 22.05 -5.21
C SER A 58 -4.84 21.04 -5.01
N SER A 59 -3.72 21.14 -5.75
CA SER A 59 -2.57 20.25 -5.56
C SER A 59 -1.86 20.52 -4.24
N ILE A 60 -1.75 21.79 -3.82
CA ILE A 60 -1.20 22.19 -2.51
C ILE A 60 -2.08 21.66 -1.37
N LEU A 61 -3.39 21.76 -1.49
CA LEU A 61 -4.32 21.17 -0.52
C LEU A 61 -4.17 19.64 -0.47
N GLN A 62 -4.04 18.99 -1.63
CA GLN A 62 -3.83 17.55 -1.71
C GLN A 62 -2.51 17.12 -1.05
N LYS A 63 -1.43 17.89 -1.22
CA LYS A 63 -0.16 17.68 -0.51
C LYS A 63 -0.35 17.73 1.01
N THR A 64 -1.07 18.73 1.51
CA THR A 64 -1.34 18.87 2.96
C THR A 64 -2.08 17.64 3.49
N LYS A 65 -3.16 17.22 2.83
CA LYS A 65 -3.92 16.01 3.21
C LYS A 65 -3.09 14.74 3.20
N ARG A 66 -2.18 14.60 2.23
CA ARG A 66 -1.25 13.46 2.16
C ARG A 66 -0.31 13.44 3.35
N MET A 67 0.25 14.60 3.70
CA MET A 67 1.11 14.75 4.87
C MET A 67 0.36 14.38 6.16
N ASP A 68 -0.87 14.88 6.35
CA ASP A 68 -1.70 14.52 7.51
C ASP A 68 -1.93 12.99 7.59
N GLY A 69 -2.19 12.36 6.45
CA GLY A 69 -2.31 10.90 6.35
C GLY A 69 -1.02 10.17 6.76
N LEU A 70 0.14 10.69 6.36
CA LEU A 70 1.43 10.13 6.75
C LEU A 70 1.68 10.29 8.25
N ILE A 71 1.39 11.46 8.83
CA ILE A 71 1.50 11.72 10.27
C ILE A 71 0.66 10.70 11.06
N MET A 72 -0.59 10.48 10.64
CA MET A 72 -1.46 9.49 11.27
C MET A 72 -0.93 8.05 11.12
N SER A 73 -0.29 7.73 10.00
CA SER A 73 0.21 6.38 9.71
C SER A 73 1.55 6.09 10.41
N LEU A 74 2.31 7.13 10.75
CA LEU A 74 3.71 7.07 11.21
C LEU A 74 3.95 7.85 12.52
N PRO A 75 3.20 7.56 13.61
CA PRO A 75 3.22 8.37 14.82
C PRO A 75 4.61 8.42 15.50
N ASN A 76 5.37 7.32 15.53
CA ASN A 76 6.68 7.32 16.18
C ASN A 76 7.71 8.08 15.37
N LEU A 77 7.65 7.96 14.04
CA LEU A 77 8.50 8.71 13.14
C LEU A 77 8.23 10.22 13.24
N TYR A 78 6.96 10.62 13.27
CA TYR A 78 6.57 12.02 13.44
C TYR A 78 7.04 12.58 14.79
N ASN A 79 6.84 11.83 15.88
CA ASN A 79 7.29 12.24 17.21
C ASN A 79 8.81 12.41 17.28
N TYR A 80 9.57 11.52 16.64
CA TYR A 80 11.03 11.61 16.60
C TYR A 80 11.52 12.80 15.79
N LEU A 81 10.97 12.98 14.58
CA LEU A 81 11.39 14.06 13.69
C LEU A 81 10.95 15.44 14.17
N ASN A 82 9.83 15.54 14.89
CA ASN A 82 9.06 16.77 15.11
C ASN A 82 8.46 17.33 13.80
N LYS A 83 7.59 18.34 13.93
CA LYS A 83 6.85 18.91 12.81
C LYS A 83 7.77 19.40 11.69
N ASP A 84 8.76 20.23 12.00
CA ASP A 84 9.55 20.93 11.00
C ASP A 84 10.46 19.96 10.22
N ASN A 85 11.10 19.00 10.90
CA ASN A 85 11.91 18.02 10.18
C ASN A 85 11.05 17.00 9.43
N PHE A 86 9.86 16.65 9.92
CA PHE A 86 8.95 15.77 9.19
C PHE A 86 8.48 16.44 7.88
N GLU A 87 8.11 17.72 7.94
CA GLU A 87 7.78 18.51 6.75
C GLU A 87 8.96 18.56 5.78
N LEU A 88 10.18 18.78 6.28
CA LEU A 88 11.40 18.78 5.47
C LEU A 88 11.63 17.43 4.77
N GLU A 89 11.51 16.31 5.49
CA GLU A 89 11.65 14.97 4.90
C GLU A 89 10.54 14.69 3.88
N PHE A 90 9.31 15.13 4.14
CA PHE A 90 8.21 14.99 3.18
C PHE A 90 8.46 15.78 1.88
N GLU A 91 9.03 16.99 1.97
CA GLU A 91 9.43 17.75 0.78
C GLU A 91 10.54 17.05 -0.01
N LYS A 92 11.58 16.54 0.68
CA LYS A 92 12.64 15.75 0.05
C LYS A 92 12.05 14.54 -0.68
N TYR A 93 11.12 13.83 -0.05
CA TYR A 93 10.40 12.72 -0.67
C TYR A 93 9.67 13.16 -1.94
N LEU A 94 8.84 14.21 -1.88
CA LEU A 94 8.10 14.72 -3.04
C LEU A 94 9.01 15.19 -4.19
N ILE A 95 10.18 15.73 -3.88
CA ILE A 95 11.17 16.16 -4.89
C ILE A 95 11.74 14.95 -5.64
N ASN A 96 11.94 13.83 -4.95
CA ASN A 96 12.52 12.61 -5.49
C ASN A 96 11.52 11.70 -6.24
N ILE A 97 10.22 11.93 -6.09
CA ILE A 97 9.22 11.21 -6.90
C ILE A 97 9.29 11.70 -8.35
N ASP A 98 9.63 10.80 -9.28
CA ASP A 98 9.59 11.09 -10.72
C ASP A 98 8.16 11.31 -11.23
N PHE A 99 7.99 12.17 -12.23
CA PHE A 99 6.67 12.48 -12.81
C PHE A 99 6.00 11.25 -13.42
N ASN A 100 6.79 10.32 -13.96
CA ASN A 100 6.25 9.12 -14.59
C ASN A 100 5.74 8.11 -13.57
N ASN A 101 6.22 8.18 -12.32
CA ASN A 101 5.81 7.29 -11.25
C ASN A 101 4.39 7.61 -10.76
N GLU A 102 3.69 6.56 -10.38
CA GLU A 102 2.38 6.69 -9.74
C GLU A 102 2.56 7.09 -8.28
N VAL A 103 1.90 8.18 -7.86
CA VAL A 103 1.83 8.55 -6.45
C VAL A 103 0.73 7.73 -5.78
N LYS A 104 1.11 6.91 -4.79
CA LYS A 104 0.15 6.18 -3.96
C LYS A 104 -0.58 7.17 -3.06
N LYS A 105 -1.92 7.20 -3.14
CA LYS A 105 -2.77 8.15 -2.39
C LYS A 105 -3.39 7.57 -1.12
N ASN A 106 -3.20 6.27 -0.88
CA ASN A 106 -3.60 5.63 0.37
C ASN A 106 -2.51 5.93 1.41
N PRO A 107 -2.86 6.51 2.58
CA PRO A 107 -1.87 6.91 3.58
C PRO A 107 -0.96 5.78 4.07
N ILE A 108 -1.52 4.59 4.31
CA ILE A 108 -0.75 3.42 4.79
C ILE A 108 0.22 2.98 3.70
N ILE A 109 -0.24 2.86 2.46
CA ILE A 109 0.64 2.47 1.34
C ILE A 109 1.70 3.55 1.09
N GLU A 110 1.32 4.83 1.07
CA GLU A 110 2.28 5.92 0.86
C GLU A 110 3.35 5.96 1.97
N SER A 111 2.95 5.62 3.20
CA SER A 111 3.84 5.62 4.36
C SER A 111 5.00 4.63 4.22
N THR A 112 4.80 3.50 3.53
CA THR A 112 5.87 2.52 3.33
C THR A 112 6.93 3.07 2.37
N PHE A 113 6.50 3.70 1.26
CA PHE A 113 7.41 4.38 0.33
C PHE A 113 8.12 5.58 0.97
N PHE A 114 7.43 6.33 1.83
CA PHE A 114 8.02 7.44 2.56
C PHE A 114 9.09 6.95 3.56
N CYS A 115 8.82 5.87 4.29
CA CYS A 115 9.82 5.25 5.16
C CYS A 115 11.01 4.70 4.36
N GLU A 116 10.79 4.06 3.20
CA GLU A 116 11.87 3.62 2.31
C GLU A 116 12.76 4.78 1.86
N HIS A 117 12.16 5.92 1.52
CA HIS A 117 12.90 7.13 1.19
C HIS A 117 13.83 7.55 2.35
N ILE A 118 13.31 7.63 3.57
CA ILE A 118 14.09 7.99 4.76
C ILE A 118 15.21 6.98 5.00
N ILE A 119 14.90 5.68 5.00
CA ILE A 119 15.87 4.60 5.20
C ILE A 119 17.02 4.72 4.18
N GLN A 120 16.74 5.00 2.91
CA GLN A 120 17.78 5.10 1.89
C GLN A 120 18.67 6.35 2.02
N LYS A 121 18.18 7.41 2.67
CA LYS A 121 18.82 8.73 2.65
C LYS A 121 19.37 9.20 3.99
N THR A 122 18.86 8.68 5.11
CA THR A 122 19.27 9.12 6.44
C THR A 122 20.67 8.63 6.81
N GLY A 123 21.45 9.47 7.49
CA GLY A 123 22.68 9.08 8.18
C GLY A 123 22.47 8.76 9.68
N ASP A 124 21.26 8.94 10.19
CA ASP A 124 20.88 8.67 11.58
C ASP A 124 20.34 7.23 11.72
N ASP A 125 21.05 6.41 12.49
CA ASP A 125 20.74 5.00 12.72
C ASP A 125 19.47 4.78 13.55
N LEU A 126 19.16 5.69 14.47
CA LEU A 126 17.93 5.61 15.27
C LEU A 126 16.73 5.96 14.39
N LEU A 127 16.81 7.04 13.61
CA LEU A 127 15.79 7.39 12.62
C LEU A 127 15.55 6.25 11.63
N ARG A 128 16.63 5.61 11.14
CA ARG A 128 16.56 4.44 10.25
C ARG A 128 15.80 3.29 10.89
N THR A 129 16.12 2.97 12.14
CA THR A 129 15.45 1.93 12.91
C THR A 129 13.96 2.22 13.10
N ILE A 130 13.61 3.45 13.46
CA ILE A 130 12.20 3.88 13.63
C ILE A 130 11.44 3.77 12.30
N ALA A 131 12.03 4.24 11.20
CA ALA A 131 11.41 4.14 9.88
C ALA A 131 11.23 2.68 9.41
N LEU A 132 12.18 1.79 9.72
CA LEU A 132 12.04 0.36 9.47
C LEU A 132 10.86 -0.23 10.26
N TYR A 133 10.77 0.05 11.56
CA TYR A 133 9.68 -0.43 12.40
C TYR A 133 8.32 0.05 11.87
N GLU A 134 8.18 1.34 11.60
CA GLU A 134 6.92 1.93 11.11
C GLU A 134 6.52 1.39 9.73
N LYS A 135 7.49 1.17 8.84
CA LYS A 135 7.27 0.51 7.54
C LYS A 135 6.74 -0.90 7.70
N GLU A 136 7.38 -1.72 8.53
CA GLU A 136 6.96 -3.10 8.74
C GLU A 136 5.61 -3.18 9.45
N LYS A 137 5.36 -2.30 10.44
CA LYS A 137 4.05 -2.14 11.09
C LYS A 137 2.95 -1.83 10.07
N ASN A 138 3.20 -0.95 9.10
CA ASN A 138 2.21 -0.59 8.09
C ASN A 138 2.07 -1.61 6.95
N ASN A 139 2.98 -2.59 6.85
CA ASN A 139 2.81 -3.80 6.05
C ASN A 139 2.00 -4.89 6.79
N LEU A 140 1.94 -4.83 8.13
CA LEU A 140 1.20 -5.78 8.95
C LEU A 140 -0.28 -5.44 8.98
N LEU A 141 -1.09 -6.23 8.28
CA LEU A 141 -2.54 -6.03 8.26
C LEU A 141 -3.22 -6.33 9.60
N LYS A 142 -2.82 -7.44 10.23
CA LYS A 142 -3.46 -7.97 11.43
C LYS A 142 -2.48 -8.88 12.16
N ASP A 143 -2.46 -8.75 13.48
CA ASP A 143 -1.89 -9.75 14.38
C ASP A 143 -3.02 -10.47 15.15
N LYS A 144 -2.86 -11.78 15.39
CA LYS A 144 -3.84 -12.60 16.09
C LYS A 144 -3.16 -13.80 16.77
N ILE A 145 -3.40 -13.94 18.06
CA ILE A 145 -3.10 -15.17 18.80
C ILE A 145 -4.32 -16.09 18.75
N ASN A 146 -4.11 -17.37 18.41
CA ASN A 146 -5.15 -18.40 18.45
C ASN A 146 -4.85 -19.37 19.59
N PHE A 147 -5.81 -19.57 20.50
CA PHE A 147 -5.72 -20.59 21.55
C PHE A 147 -6.53 -21.81 21.15
N LYS A 148 -5.94 -23.00 21.30
CA LYS A 148 -6.64 -24.28 21.14
C LYS A 148 -6.69 -25.00 22.47
N LEU A 149 -7.86 -24.96 23.09
CA LEU A 149 -8.09 -25.65 24.36
C LEU A 149 -8.37 -27.13 24.13
N SER A 150 -8.07 -27.95 25.14
CA SER A 150 -8.40 -29.38 25.13
C SER A 150 -9.90 -29.60 24.87
N GLY A 151 -10.24 -30.54 24.00
CA GLY A 151 -11.62 -30.78 23.56
C GLY A 151 -12.19 -29.74 22.58
N GLY A 152 -11.41 -28.72 22.19
CA GLY A 152 -11.82 -27.71 21.22
C GLY A 152 -12.02 -28.27 19.81
N GLY A 153 -13.06 -27.81 19.11
CA GLY A 153 -13.32 -28.16 17.71
C GLY A 153 -12.27 -27.61 16.74
N GLY A 154 -12.15 -28.24 15.57
CA GLY A 154 -11.33 -27.74 14.46
C GLY A 154 -12.08 -26.76 13.56
N PHE A 155 -11.33 -25.92 12.84
CA PHE A 155 -11.91 -25.11 11.77
C PHE A 155 -12.22 -25.99 10.55
N LEU A 156 -13.36 -25.73 9.89
CA LEU A 156 -13.66 -26.36 8.60
C LEU A 156 -12.72 -25.83 7.52
N PRO A 157 -12.46 -26.58 6.44
CA PRO A 157 -11.57 -26.13 5.36
C PRO A 157 -12.00 -24.80 4.73
N HIS A 158 -11.09 -23.82 4.71
CA HIS A 158 -11.33 -22.47 4.20
C HIS A 158 -10.08 -21.84 3.59
N GLN A 159 -10.29 -20.73 2.86
CA GLN A 159 -9.27 -19.74 2.56
C GLN A 159 -9.53 -18.52 3.45
N ASP A 160 -8.48 -17.85 3.91
CA ASP A 160 -8.63 -16.60 4.69
C ASP A 160 -9.05 -15.43 3.78
N HIS A 161 -8.57 -15.39 2.54
CA HIS A 161 -8.76 -14.27 1.61
C HIS A 161 -10.22 -13.80 1.43
N PRO A 162 -11.24 -14.67 1.26
CA PRO A 162 -12.64 -14.26 1.14
C PRO A 162 -13.11 -13.28 2.23
N ALA A 163 -12.60 -13.40 3.47
CA ALA A 163 -12.95 -12.49 4.57
C ALA A 163 -12.41 -11.06 4.38
N PHE A 164 -11.39 -10.87 3.54
CA PHE A 164 -10.70 -9.59 3.34
C PHE A 164 -11.01 -8.91 2.00
N THR A 165 -11.63 -9.63 1.06
CA THR A 165 -11.91 -9.16 -0.32
C THR A 165 -12.63 -7.81 -0.43
N ARG A 166 -13.40 -7.42 0.60
CA ARG A 166 -14.12 -6.14 0.62
C ARG A 166 -13.21 -4.93 0.87
N PHE A 167 -12.05 -5.15 1.49
CA PHE A 167 -11.18 -4.08 1.98
C PHE A 167 -9.78 -4.12 1.38
N ILE A 168 -9.34 -5.29 0.89
CA ILE A 168 -7.97 -5.53 0.45
C ILE A 168 -7.99 -6.11 -0.95
N LYS A 169 -7.27 -5.45 -1.87
CA LYS A 169 -7.17 -5.84 -3.28
C LYS A 169 -5.83 -6.50 -3.59
N GLU A 170 -4.87 -6.31 -2.70
CA GLU A 170 -3.52 -6.83 -2.74
C GLU A 170 -3.48 -8.31 -2.30
N GLU A 171 -2.38 -8.98 -2.63
CA GLU A 171 -2.12 -10.32 -2.11
C GLU A 171 -1.73 -10.22 -0.63
N ILE A 172 -2.25 -11.15 0.17
CA ILE A 172 -1.98 -11.24 1.60
C ILE A 172 -1.30 -12.57 1.84
N PHE A 173 -0.26 -12.58 2.66
CA PHE A 173 0.36 -13.78 3.18
C PHE A 173 0.13 -13.86 4.68
N ASN A 174 -0.15 -15.06 5.18
CA ASN A 174 -0.31 -15.33 6.61
C ASN A 174 0.93 -16.06 7.12
N ILE A 175 1.58 -15.50 8.14
CA ILE A 175 2.65 -16.16 8.87
C ILE A 175 2.03 -16.72 10.16
N MET A 176 2.16 -18.03 10.36
CA MET A 176 1.81 -18.67 11.62
C MET A 176 3.09 -19.06 12.34
N ILE A 177 3.26 -18.55 13.56
CA ILE A 177 4.38 -18.90 14.43
C ILE A 177 3.81 -19.79 15.55
N PRO A 178 4.20 -21.08 15.64
CA PRO A 178 3.81 -21.92 16.76
C PRO A 178 4.46 -21.38 18.04
N VAL A 179 3.70 -21.35 19.13
CA VAL A 179 4.19 -20.93 20.47
C VAL A 179 4.46 -22.11 21.40
N ASP A 180 3.96 -23.28 21.01
CA ASP A 180 4.15 -24.61 21.60
C ASP A 180 4.39 -25.65 20.50
N ASP A 181 4.85 -26.84 20.87
CA ASP A 181 4.99 -27.97 19.94
C ASP A 181 3.66 -28.18 19.20
N MET A 182 3.67 -28.22 17.88
CA MET A 182 2.48 -28.41 17.05
C MET A 182 2.50 -29.79 16.42
N ASN A 183 1.52 -30.63 16.76
CA ASN A 183 1.43 -32.01 16.27
C ASN A 183 -0.03 -32.43 16.02
N ILE A 184 -0.22 -33.62 15.46
CA ILE A 184 -1.57 -34.14 15.18
C ILE A 184 -2.40 -34.28 16.47
N ALA A 185 -1.79 -34.66 17.58
CA ALA A 185 -2.50 -34.95 18.83
C ALA A 185 -3.04 -33.69 19.52
N ASN A 186 -2.35 -32.56 19.44
CA ASN A 186 -2.88 -31.26 19.90
C ASN A 186 -3.55 -30.44 18.78
N GLY A 187 -3.68 -31.04 17.60
CA GLY A 187 -4.52 -30.55 16.51
C GLY A 187 -3.88 -29.44 15.70
N CYS A 188 -2.70 -29.73 15.17
CA CYS A 188 -1.97 -28.91 14.20
C CYS A 188 -2.81 -28.47 12.99
N LEU A 189 -2.31 -27.46 12.28
CA LEU A 189 -2.90 -27.03 11.01
C LEU A 189 -2.71 -28.10 9.93
N TYR A 190 -3.69 -28.20 9.03
CA TYR A 190 -3.60 -28.99 7.82
C TYR A 190 -3.57 -28.07 6.60
N ILE A 191 -2.57 -28.24 5.73
CA ILE A 191 -2.43 -27.46 4.49
C ILE A 191 -2.61 -28.38 3.29
N SER A 192 -3.30 -27.89 2.26
CA SER A 192 -3.52 -28.60 0.99
C SER A 192 -2.20 -28.82 0.24
N LYS A 193 -2.03 -29.99 -0.40
CA LYS A 193 -0.94 -30.23 -1.36
C LYS A 193 -1.08 -29.44 -2.65
N ILE A 194 -2.26 -28.92 -2.95
CA ILE A 194 -2.49 -28.18 -4.17
C ILE A 194 -1.74 -26.85 -4.10
N PRO A 195 -0.86 -26.54 -5.06
CA PRO A 195 -0.17 -25.26 -5.10
C PRO A 195 -1.16 -24.09 -5.12
N PHE A 196 -0.79 -23.03 -4.41
CA PHE A 196 -1.58 -21.81 -4.40
C PHE A 196 -1.82 -21.30 -5.83
N LYS A 197 -3.06 -20.87 -6.09
CA LYS A 197 -3.44 -20.10 -7.28
C LYS A 197 -4.15 -18.85 -6.81
N LYS A 198 -3.90 -17.72 -7.47
CA LYS A 198 -4.55 -16.43 -7.20
C LYS A 198 -6.02 -16.42 -7.64
N LYS A 199 -6.82 -17.30 -7.04
CA LYS A 199 -8.25 -17.47 -7.31
C LYS A 199 -8.92 -17.98 -6.04
N SER A 200 -10.08 -17.39 -5.72
CA SER A 200 -10.93 -17.89 -4.64
C SER A 200 -11.54 -19.24 -5.03
N ILE A 201 -11.53 -20.19 -4.10
CA ILE A 201 -12.24 -21.45 -4.27
C ILE A 201 -13.75 -21.24 -4.04
N PRO A 202 -14.62 -22.05 -4.68
CA PRO A 202 -16.07 -21.95 -4.49
C PRO A 202 -16.44 -22.03 -3.01
N HIS A 203 -17.15 -21.01 -2.52
CA HIS A 203 -17.57 -20.88 -1.13
C HIS A 203 -18.98 -20.30 -1.03
N ASN A 204 -19.65 -20.57 0.08
CA ASN A 204 -20.91 -19.94 0.49
C ASN A 204 -20.70 -19.28 1.85
N SER A 205 -20.93 -17.97 1.95
CA SER A 205 -20.79 -17.20 3.20
C SER A 205 -19.43 -17.42 3.91
N GLY A 206 -18.33 -17.49 3.13
CA GLY A 206 -16.97 -17.72 3.64
C GLY A 206 -16.60 -19.19 3.88
N GLN A 207 -17.56 -20.12 3.84
CA GLN A 207 -17.31 -21.55 3.98
C GLN A 207 -17.08 -22.21 2.62
N THR A 208 -15.97 -22.94 2.46
CA THR A 208 -15.69 -23.64 1.21
C THR A 208 -16.70 -24.77 0.97
N LEU A 209 -17.16 -24.91 -0.27
CA LEU A 209 -18.02 -26.03 -0.66
C LEU A 209 -17.24 -27.36 -0.59
N LYS A 210 -17.82 -28.39 0.03
CA LYS A 210 -17.18 -29.72 0.20
C LYS A 210 -16.71 -30.33 -1.12
N SER A 211 -17.48 -30.13 -2.20
CA SER A 211 -17.10 -30.58 -3.55
C SER A 211 -15.82 -29.92 -4.07
N ALA A 212 -15.48 -28.71 -3.61
CA ALA A 212 -14.32 -27.96 -4.06
C ALA A 212 -13.01 -28.46 -3.46
N TYR A 213 -13.02 -28.99 -2.23
CA TYR A 213 -11.79 -29.38 -1.52
C TYR A 213 -11.62 -30.88 -1.25
N LYS A 214 -12.58 -31.71 -1.66
CA LYS A 214 -12.55 -33.16 -1.39
C LYS A 214 -11.24 -33.84 -1.83
N ASN A 215 -10.62 -33.34 -2.90
CA ASN A 215 -9.41 -33.92 -3.51
C ASN A 215 -8.15 -33.08 -3.24
N TYR A 216 -8.14 -32.22 -2.22
CA TYR A 216 -7.03 -31.29 -1.97
C TYR A 216 -5.84 -31.93 -1.24
N HIS A 217 -6.01 -33.15 -0.73
CA HIS A 217 -4.98 -33.95 -0.05
C HIS A 217 -4.23 -33.12 1.01
N TRP A 218 -4.77 -33.15 2.22
CA TRP A 218 -4.30 -32.34 3.33
C TRP A 218 -3.09 -32.96 4.03
N ILE A 219 -2.05 -32.15 4.28
CA ILE A 219 -0.86 -32.54 5.04
C ILE A 219 -0.90 -31.86 6.41
N PRO A 220 -0.68 -32.60 7.51
CA PRO A 220 -0.48 -32.00 8.81
C PRO A 220 0.85 -31.24 8.84
N ILE A 221 0.83 -29.98 9.26
CA ILE A 221 2.03 -29.18 9.48
C ILE A 221 2.42 -29.36 10.94
N GLN A 222 3.59 -29.95 11.19
CA GLN A 222 4.08 -30.18 12.54
C GLN A 222 5.34 -29.37 12.77
N ALA A 223 5.51 -28.84 13.98
CA ALA A 223 6.66 -28.06 14.38
C ALA A 223 7.04 -28.43 15.82
N LYS A 224 8.34 -28.43 16.10
CA LYS A 224 8.88 -28.64 17.44
C LYS A 224 9.69 -27.41 17.80
N LEU A 225 9.45 -26.85 18.98
CA LEU A 225 10.18 -25.70 19.50
C LEU A 225 11.38 -26.14 20.35
#